data_AF-A0A813GRN9-F1
#
_entry.id   AF-A0A813GRN9-F1
#
_cell.length_a   1.000
_cell.length_b   1.000
_cell.length_c   1.000
_cell.angle_alpha   90.00
_cell.angle_beta   90.00
_cell.angle_gamma   90.00
#
_symmetry.space_group_name_H-M   'P 1'
#
loop_
_entity.id
_entity.type
_entity.pdbx_description
1 polymer ?
#
loop_
_entity_poly.entity_id
_entity_poly.type
_entity_poly.pdbx_seq_one_letter_code
_entity_poly.pdbx_strand_id
1 'polypeptide(L)'
;VRTYGPDVDLAVVEIEASVADEFWASVADAPPVMLAESLPALQETVRALGFPTGGRTICVTEGVVSRVDSIELTPPADSTLVIQIDAAINPGNSGGPVFDARGQISGVAFCKDVRSTTDNIGYVIPAEVVRTFLLRCDTDGGKGYTLSPSVPYRWHKMENKSLRAASKVPDIVSGVLLTSVAPSLNSALREKDVLTAIDGRRISDDGQISLRGNELIQHRYLLRNKRIGEKTVFTVFRDGEQIECAPVELHDMTPICPRWPDVDYMPEYVILGALALVPLAQGHHWYKECPSELKATIDRWNKRWPGNRDGREQLVLLVTVFAHELTFGYNRGWRVVESFNGTPVTSLRHVRDLWHETRDRVDVALKALPAASTGKKLRGEDLDIFVRLGLQNDDDIVLDAWAAREAEASVLKTHAIEKASNILT
;
A
#
# COMPACT_ATOMS: atom_id res chain seq x y z
N VAL A 1 2.85 -18.87 -9.26
CA VAL A 1 3.70 -17.94 -8.48
C VAL A 1 3.93 -18.55 -7.12
N ARG A 2 5.19 -18.66 -6.67
CA ARG A 2 5.54 -19.24 -5.37
C ARG A 2 5.36 -18.21 -4.25
N THR A 3 5.89 -17.01 -4.44
CA THR A 3 5.80 -15.88 -3.52
C THR A 3 6.08 -14.58 -4.28
N TYR A 4 5.68 -13.44 -3.73
CA TYR A 4 5.89 -12.13 -4.35
C TYR A 4 6.05 -11.02 -3.31
N GLY A 5 6.77 -9.98 -3.71
CA GLY A 5 7.08 -8.81 -2.90
C GLY A 5 6.43 -7.57 -3.51
N PRO A 6 5.21 -7.20 -3.08
CA PRO A 6 4.44 -6.11 -3.70
C PRO A 6 5.14 -4.75 -3.57
N ASP A 7 5.92 -4.53 -2.51
CA ASP A 7 6.62 -3.29 -2.23
C ASP A 7 7.93 -3.11 -3.02
N VAL A 8 8.38 -4.17 -3.70
CA VAL A 8 9.60 -4.20 -4.53
C VAL A 8 9.33 -4.66 -5.97
N ASP A 9 8.07 -4.96 -6.31
CA ASP A 9 7.63 -5.46 -7.62
C ASP A 9 8.44 -6.66 -8.14
N LEU A 10 8.64 -7.66 -7.27
CA LEU A 10 9.35 -8.90 -7.61
C LEU A 10 8.48 -10.12 -7.27
N ALA A 11 8.64 -11.18 -8.05
CA ALA A 11 7.98 -12.46 -7.80
C ALA A 11 8.93 -13.63 -8.06
N VAL A 12 8.79 -14.68 -7.26
CA VAL A 12 9.40 -15.99 -7.52
C VAL A 12 8.36 -16.87 -8.17
N VAL A 13 8.68 -17.43 -9.34
CA VAL A 13 7.83 -18.38 -10.06
C VAL A 13 8.51 -19.73 -10.12
N GLU A 14 7.71 -20.78 -10.05
CA GLU A 14 8.17 -22.16 -10.22
C GLU A 14 7.48 -22.74 -11.46
N ILE A 15 8.20 -23.61 -12.17
CA ILE A 15 7.64 -24.39 -13.26
C ILE A 15 6.79 -25.50 -12.66
N GLU A 16 5.60 -25.72 -13.21
CA GLU A 16 4.69 -26.76 -12.74
C GLU A 16 5.36 -28.13 -12.77
N ALA A 17 5.16 -28.92 -11.69
CA ALA A 17 5.80 -30.23 -11.54
C ALA A 17 5.49 -31.19 -12.69
N SER A 18 4.35 -31.04 -13.35
CA SER A 18 3.93 -31.83 -14.52
C SER A 18 4.83 -31.66 -15.75
N VAL A 19 5.53 -30.52 -15.87
CA VAL A 19 6.36 -30.17 -17.04
C VAL A 19 7.78 -29.75 -16.66
N ALA A 20 8.11 -29.71 -15.36
CA ALA A 20 9.38 -29.22 -14.85
C ALA A 20 10.59 -29.99 -15.43
N ASP A 21 10.54 -31.32 -15.43
CA ASP A 21 11.65 -32.15 -15.92
C ASP A 21 11.93 -31.90 -17.41
N GLU A 22 10.87 -31.82 -18.24
CA GLU A 22 10.99 -31.51 -19.67
C GLU A 22 11.54 -30.11 -19.90
N PHE A 23 11.02 -29.11 -19.17
CA PHE A 23 11.48 -27.74 -19.27
C PHE A 23 12.97 -27.62 -18.91
N TRP A 24 13.38 -28.13 -17.75
CA TRP A 24 14.77 -28.02 -17.29
C TRP A 24 15.72 -28.85 -18.16
N ALA A 25 15.28 -29.99 -18.71
CA ALA A 25 16.05 -30.73 -19.69
C ALA A 25 16.27 -29.91 -20.98
N SER A 26 15.27 -29.16 -21.43
CA SER A 26 15.37 -28.33 -22.64
C SER A 26 16.38 -27.17 -22.52
N VAL A 27 16.71 -26.77 -21.28
CA VAL A 27 17.68 -25.71 -20.98
C VAL A 27 18.89 -26.21 -20.19
N ALA A 28 19.15 -27.52 -20.19
CA ALA A 28 20.21 -28.13 -19.38
C ALA A 28 21.61 -27.57 -19.70
N ASP A 29 21.83 -27.15 -20.94
CA ASP A 29 23.08 -26.52 -21.40
C ASP A 29 23.16 -25.02 -21.11
N ALA A 30 22.08 -24.40 -20.62
CA ALA A 30 22.05 -22.99 -20.24
C ALA A 30 22.36 -22.84 -18.74
N PRO A 31 23.54 -22.29 -18.37
CA PRO A 31 23.88 -22.14 -16.97
C PRO A 31 22.95 -21.11 -16.29
N PRO A 32 22.68 -21.27 -14.97
CA PRO A 32 22.03 -20.23 -14.19
C PRO A 32 22.81 -18.92 -14.30
N VAL A 33 22.06 -17.84 -14.43
CA VAL A 33 22.59 -16.48 -14.49
C VAL A 33 22.91 -15.97 -13.09
N MET A 34 24.06 -15.33 -12.93
CA MET A 34 24.53 -14.83 -11.65
C MET A 34 24.14 -13.36 -11.45
N LEU A 35 23.69 -13.01 -10.25
CA LEU A 35 23.48 -11.62 -9.86
C LEU A 35 24.82 -10.90 -9.70
N ALA A 36 24.95 -9.68 -10.21
CA ALA A 36 26.12 -8.83 -10.02
C ALA A 36 26.29 -8.46 -8.54
N GLU A 37 27.51 -8.51 -8.03
CA GLU A 37 27.80 -8.29 -6.60
C GLU A 37 27.62 -6.82 -6.18
N SER A 38 27.93 -5.89 -7.08
CA SER A 38 27.83 -4.45 -6.85
C SER A 38 26.89 -3.79 -7.84
N LEU A 39 26.40 -2.60 -7.50
CA LEU A 39 25.72 -1.74 -8.46
C LEU A 39 26.66 -1.43 -9.64
N PRO A 40 26.16 -1.39 -10.89
CA PRO A 40 26.95 -0.98 -12.04
C PRO A 40 27.30 0.52 -11.95
N ALA A 41 28.46 0.92 -12.43
CA ALA A 41 28.89 2.33 -12.40
C ALA A 41 28.07 3.18 -13.38
N LEU A 42 28.01 4.49 -13.14
CA LEU A 42 27.46 5.41 -14.16
C LEU A 42 28.24 5.22 -15.48
N GLN A 43 27.52 5.29 -16.60
CA GLN A 43 27.99 5.04 -17.96
C GLN A 43 28.39 3.58 -18.27
N GLU A 44 28.27 2.64 -17.33
CA GLU A 44 28.50 1.22 -17.63
C GLU A 44 27.42 0.69 -18.59
N THR A 45 27.84 -0.05 -19.62
CA THR A 45 26.94 -0.64 -20.61
C THR A 45 26.07 -1.73 -19.98
N VAL A 46 24.78 -1.67 -20.29
CA VAL A 46 23.78 -2.63 -19.84
C VAL A 46 22.90 -3.09 -21.00
N ARG A 47 22.42 -4.33 -20.94
CA ARG A 47 21.55 -4.94 -21.94
C ARG A 47 20.30 -5.50 -21.29
N ALA A 48 19.14 -4.97 -21.65
CA ALA A 48 17.85 -5.50 -21.22
C ALA A 48 17.34 -6.52 -22.23
N LEU A 49 16.94 -7.70 -21.74
CA LEU A 49 16.43 -8.79 -22.56
C LEU A 49 14.98 -9.08 -22.16
N GLY A 50 14.12 -9.32 -23.14
CA GLY A 50 12.72 -9.63 -22.88
C GLY A 50 11.92 -9.97 -24.12
N PHE A 51 10.60 -10.06 -23.97
CA PHE A 51 9.67 -10.39 -25.04
C PHE A 51 8.63 -9.26 -25.14
N PRO A 52 8.87 -8.22 -25.96
CA PRO A 52 7.95 -7.10 -26.09
C PRO A 52 6.55 -7.54 -26.52
N THR A 53 5.54 -6.77 -26.13
CA THR A 53 4.14 -7.03 -26.47
C THR A 53 3.96 -7.25 -27.99
N GLY A 54 3.32 -8.36 -28.35
CA GLY A 54 3.03 -8.73 -29.74
C GLY A 54 4.14 -9.51 -30.45
N GLY A 55 5.32 -9.65 -29.83
CA GLY A 55 6.43 -10.47 -30.32
C GLY A 55 6.47 -11.87 -29.69
N ARG A 56 6.99 -12.85 -30.44
CA ARG A 56 7.32 -14.20 -29.92
C ARG A 56 8.84 -14.45 -29.84
N THR A 57 9.62 -13.50 -30.33
CA THR A 57 11.08 -13.57 -30.41
C THR A 57 11.68 -12.70 -29.33
N ILE A 58 12.84 -13.11 -28.84
CA ILE A 58 13.60 -12.32 -27.86
C ILE A 58 14.00 -10.96 -28.46
N CYS A 59 13.89 -9.91 -27.66
CA CYS A 59 14.36 -8.57 -27.96
C CYS A 59 15.50 -8.22 -27.02
N VAL A 60 16.51 -7.53 -27.56
CA VAL A 60 17.66 -7.02 -26.81
C VAL A 60 17.71 -5.52 -27.02
N THR A 61 17.71 -4.75 -25.94
CA THR A 61 17.99 -3.32 -25.97
C THR A 61 19.26 -3.03 -25.18
N GLU A 62 20.15 -2.24 -25.76
CA GLU A 62 21.42 -1.85 -25.14
C GLU A 62 21.38 -0.35 -24.79
N GLY A 63 22.01 0.00 -23.69
CA GLY A 63 22.19 1.37 -23.23
C GLY A 63 23.24 1.44 -22.13
N VAL A 64 23.22 2.50 -21.36
CA VAL A 64 24.12 2.73 -20.24
C VAL A 64 23.37 3.09 -18.97
N VAL A 65 24.02 2.89 -17.83
CA VAL A 65 23.54 3.38 -16.54
C VAL A 65 23.63 4.91 -16.51
N SER A 66 22.47 5.57 -16.46
CA SER A 66 22.37 7.03 -16.44
C SER A 66 22.37 7.60 -15.02
N ARG A 67 21.74 6.91 -14.06
CA ARG A 67 21.58 7.37 -12.68
C ARG A 67 21.30 6.20 -11.73
N VAL A 68 21.65 6.36 -10.46
CA VAL A 68 21.10 5.55 -9.37
C VAL A 68 20.19 6.45 -8.53
N ASP A 69 18.97 6.01 -8.27
CA ASP A 69 17.95 6.82 -7.60
C ASP A 69 17.07 5.96 -6.68
N SER A 70 16.06 6.55 -6.05
CA SER A 70 15.01 5.85 -5.32
C SER A 70 13.63 6.31 -5.77
N ILE A 71 12.81 5.37 -6.22
CA ILE A 71 11.43 5.65 -6.67
C ILE A 71 10.44 4.74 -5.95
N GLU A 72 9.18 5.16 -5.91
CA GLU A 72 8.08 4.33 -5.46
C GLU A 72 7.69 3.37 -6.59
N LEU A 73 8.02 2.08 -6.44
CA LEU A 73 7.75 1.04 -7.45
C LEU A 73 6.24 0.74 -7.53
N THR A 74 5.62 0.43 -6.39
CA THR A 74 4.19 0.11 -6.31
C THR A 74 3.49 1.07 -5.36
N PRO A 75 2.91 2.18 -5.85
CA PRO A 75 2.19 3.09 -4.98
C PRO A 75 0.95 2.45 -4.34
N PRO A 76 0.66 2.71 -3.06
CA PRO A 76 1.43 3.53 -2.13
C PRO A 76 2.50 2.71 -1.39
N ALA A 77 3.76 3.08 -1.58
CA ALA A 77 4.91 2.50 -0.90
C ALA A 77 5.99 3.53 -0.61
N ASP A 78 6.90 3.20 0.31
CA ASP A 78 8.14 3.96 0.42
C ASP A 78 9.05 3.67 -0.78
N SER A 79 9.84 4.66 -1.17
CA SER A 79 10.75 4.55 -2.31
C SER A 79 11.80 3.44 -2.11
N THR A 80 12.10 2.75 -3.19
CA THR A 80 13.07 1.65 -3.28
C THR A 80 14.18 2.04 -4.26
N LEU A 81 15.39 1.56 -4.01
CA LEU A 81 16.55 1.76 -4.89
C LEU A 81 16.26 1.29 -6.31
N VAL A 82 16.60 2.13 -7.30
CA VAL A 82 16.53 1.79 -8.73
C VAL A 82 17.76 2.28 -9.48
N ILE A 83 18.05 1.60 -10.58
CA ILE A 83 18.99 2.08 -11.60
C ILE A 83 18.18 2.64 -12.76
N GLN A 84 18.50 3.84 -13.19
CA GLN A 84 18.00 4.44 -14.41
C GLN A 84 18.95 4.14 -15.56
N ILE A 85 18.40 3.72 -16.70
CA ILE A 85 19.13 3.41 -17.93
C ILE A 85 18.51 4.16 -19.11
N ASP A 86 19.28 4.37 -20.18
CA ASP A 86 18.78 4.98 -21.43
C ASP A 86 18.38 3.94 -22.50
N ALA A 87 18.54 2.65 -22.19
CA ALA A 87 18.03 1.56 -23.02
C ALA A 87 16.49 1.56 -23.04
N ALA A 88 15.92 1.26 -24.20
CA ALA A 88 14.47 1.20 -24.33
C ALA A 88 13.89 0.03 -23.51
N ILE A 89 12.98 0.36 -22.58
CA ILE A 89 12.15 -0.61 -21.84
C ILE A 89 10.71 -0.44 -22.32
N ASN A 90 10.20 -1.48 -23.00
CA ASN A 90 8.83 -1.54 -23.50
C ASN A 90 8.02 -2.57 -22.68
N PRO A 91 6.68 -2.45 -22.65
CA PRO A 91 5.84 -3.51 -22.11
C PRO A 91 6.21 -4.88 -22.72
N GLY A 92 6.36 -5.88 -21.86
CA GLY A 92 6.87 -7.22 -22.22
C GLY A 92 8.37 -7.43 -21.96
N ASN A 93 9.16 -6.36 -21.85
CA ASN A 93 10.53 -6.46 -21.33
C ASN A 93 10.59 -6.39 -19.79
N SER A 94 9.58 -5.79 -19.15
CA SER A 94 9.42 -5.81 -17.70
C SER A 94 9.43 -7.23 -17.14
N GLY A 95 10.18 -7.47 -16.07
CA GLY A 95 10.44 -8.78 -15.50
C GLY A 95 11.65 -9.51 -16.12
N GLY A 96 12.15 -9.04 -17.26
CA GLY A 96 13.34 -9.57 -17.92
C GLY A 96 14.66 -9.14 -17.25
N PRO A 97 15.76 -9.88 -17.45
CA PRO A 97 17.06 -9.55 -16.87
C PRO A 97 17.71 -8.36 -17.59
N VAL A 98 18.46 -7.57 -16.82
CA VAL A 98 19.38 -6.55 -17.33
C VAL A 98 20.80 -6.99 -17.03
N PHE A 99 21.59 -7.27 -18.07
CA PHE A 99 22.96 -7.75 -17.96
C PHE A 99 23.97 -6.60 -18.01
N ASP A 100 25.04 -6.71 -17.24
CA ASP A 100 26.25 -5.92 -17.44
C ASP A 100 27.13 -6.48 -18.56
N ALA A 101 28.26 -5.80 -18.83
CA ALA A 101 29.24 -6.24 -19.82
C ALA A 101 29.94 -7.56 -19.49
N ARG A 102 29.85 -8.05 -18.23
CA ARG A 102 30.43 -9.33 -17.78
C ARG A 102 29.43 -10.49 -17.92
N GLY A 103 28.19 -10.21 -18.34
CA GLY A 103 27.13 -11.21 -18.43
C GLY A 103 26.48 -11.54 -17.09
N GLN A 104 26.67 -10.71 -16.07
CA GLN A 104 25.98 -10.83 -14.77
C GLN A 104 24.72 -9.96 -14.78
N ILE A 105 23.70 -10.38 -14.05
CA ILE A 105 22.45 -9.62 -13.90
C ILE A 105 22.70 -8.43 -12.97
N SER A 106 22.66 -7.22 -13.53
CA SER A 106 22.65 -5.96 -12.79
C SER A 106 21.29 -5.67 -12.14
N GLY A 107 20.22 -6.27 -12.65
CA GLY A 107 18.89 -6.18 -12.06
C GLY A 107 17.78 -6.69 -12.96
N VAL A 108 16.53 -6.44 -12.57
CA VAL A 108 15.32 -6.81 -13.30
C VAL A 108 14.69 -5.57 -13.91
N ALA A 109 14.38 -5.59 -15.20
CA ALA A 109 13.71 -4.48 -15.87
C ALA A 109 12.32 -4.25 -15.25
N PHE A 110 12.00 -3.00 -14.90
CA PHE A 110 10.73 -2.66 -14.24
C PHE A 110 9.79 -1.92 -15.17
N CYS A 111 10.01 -0.62 -15.42
CA CYS A 111 9.11 0.17 -16.26
C CYS A 111 9.81 1.34 -16.95
N LYS A 112 9.15 1.88 -17.98
CA LYS A 112 9.39 3.24 -18.47
C LYS A 112 8.81 4.21 -17.44
N ASP A 113 9.45 5.35 -17.22
CA ASP A 113 8.93 6.39 -16.33
C ASP A 113 7.50 6.81 -16.73
N VAL A 114 6.50 6.30 -16.00
CA VAL A 114 5.07 6.56 -16.27
C VAL A 114 4.66 8.00 -15.94
N ARG A 115 5.52 8.75 -15.23
CA ARG A 115 5.27 10.15 -14.83
C ARG A 115 5.82 11.14 -15.87
N SER A 116 6.59 10.67 -16.85
CA SER A 116 7.18 11.51 -17.89
C SER A 116 6.68 11.13 -19.28
N THR A 117 6.42 12.12 -20.13
CA THR A 117 6.32 11.92 -21.58
C THR A 117 7.70 11.77 -22.23
N THR A 118 8.74 11.55 -21.43
CA THR A 118 10.13 11.52 -21.86
C THR A 118 10.45 10.12 -22.39
N ASP A 119 10.99 10.09 -23.60
CA ASP A 119 11.48 8.86 -24.19
C ASP A 119 12.84 8.46 -23.60
N ASN A 120 13.19 7.17 -23.72
CA ASN A 120 14.50 6.63 -23.33
C ASN A 120 14.86 6.77 -21.83
N ILE A 121 13.87 6.64 -20.93
CA ILE A 121 14.13 6.45 -19.50
C ILE A 121 13.54 5.10 -19.09
N GLY A 122 14.42 4.14 -18.81
CA GLY A 122 14.08 2.83 -18.25
C GLY A 122 14.53 2.73 -16.80
N TYR A 123 13.74 2.06 -15.95
CA TYR A 123 14.11 1.72 -14.59
C TYR A 123 14.38 0.22 -14.43
N VAL A 124 15.37 -0.09 -13.61
CA VAL A 124 15.81 -1.44 -13.27
C VAL A 124 15.82 -1.60 -11.76
N ILE A 125 15.20 -2.66 -11.26
CA ILE A 125 15.29 -3.10 -9.87
C ILE A 125 16.65 -3.77 -9.67
N PRO A 126 17.58 -3.19 -8.90
CA PRO A 126 18.97 -3.63 -8.91
C PRO A 126 19.16 -5.01 -8.26
N ALA A 127 20.24 -5.70 -8.64
CA ALA A 127 20.61 -7.01 -8.12
C ALA A 127 20.69 -7.06 -6.58
N GLU A 128 21.05 -5.95 -5.95
CA GLU A 128 21.04 -5.80 -4.49
C GLU A 128 19.62 -5.91 -3.91
N VAL A 129 18.64 -5.22 -4.51
CA VAL A 129 17.23 -5.32 -4.11
C VAL A 129 16.70 -6.73 -4.35
N VAL A 130 17.08 -7.35 -5.48
CA VAL A 130 16.73 -8.76 -5.78
C VAL A 130 17.30 -9.71 -4.73
N ARG A 131 18.55 -9.55 -4.30
CA ARG A 131 19.14 -10.34 -3.21
C ARG A 131 18.37 -10.18 -1.90
N THR A 132 18.10 -8.93 -1.50
CA THR A 132 17.35 -8.64 -0.28
C THR A 132 15.93 -9.23 -0.35
N PHE A 133 15.28 -9.17 -1.51
CA PHE A 133 13.99 -9.82 -1.76
C PHE A 133 14.08 -11.34 -1.58
N LEU A 134 15.04 -12.01 -2.22
CA LEU A 134 15.22 -13.46 -2.10
C LEU A 134 15.50 -13.89 -0.64
N LEU A 135 16.28 -13.11 0.11
CA LEU A 135 16.51 -13.34 1.54
C LEU A 135 15.24 -13.20 2.39
N ARG A 136 14.27 -12.39 1.94
CA ARG A 136 12.96 -12.20 2.61
C ARG A 136 11.92 -13.21 2.17
N CYS A 137 12.14 -13.93 1.08
CA CYS A 137 11.28 -15.00 0.59
C CYS A 137 11.46 -16.33 1.34
N ASP A 138 12.45 -16.45 2.23
CA ASP A 138 12.75 -17.69 2.95
C ASP A 138 11.93 -17.88 4.25
N THR A 139 10.81 -17.14 4.40
CA THR A 139 9.87 -17.38 5.49
C THR A 139 8.88 -18.49 5.13
N ASP A 140 8.34 -19.18 6.14
CA ASP A 140 7.32 -20.22 5.98
C ASP A 140 7.71 -21.35 5.00
N GLY A 141 8.97 -21.81 5.06
CA GLY A 141 9.49 -22.83 4.15
C GLY A 141 9.65 -22.35 2.71
N GLY A 142 9.96 -21.07 2.53
CA GLY A 142 10.14 -20.44 1.22
C GLY A 142 8.83 -20.06 0.52
N LYS A 143 7.70 -20.04 1.24
CA LYS A 143 6.37 -19.70 0.69
C LYS A 143 5.87 -18.33 1.15
N GLY A 144 6.53 -17.74 2.14
CA GLY A 144 6.20 -16.40 2.61
C GLY A 144 7.06 -15.32 1.96
N TYR A 145 6.72 -14.07 2.25
CA TYR A 145 7.58 -12.92 1.99
C TYR A 145 7.40 -11.93 3.14
N THR A 146 8.51 -11.43 3.65
CA THR A 146 8.50 -10.33 4.63
C THR A 146 8.72 -9.01 3.92
N LEU A 147 7.80 -8.04 4.08
CA LEU A 147 7.90 -6.71 3.47
C LEU A 147 9.19 -5.97 3.88
N SER A 148 9.60 -4.97 3.09
CA SER A 148 10.63 -4.03 3.54
C SER A 148 10.16 -3.26 4.77
N PRO A 149 11.05 -2.91 5.71
CA PRO A 149 10.69 -2.02 6.80
C PRO A 149 10.13 -0.69 6.30
N SER A 150 9.13 -0.18 7.01
CA SER A 150 8.59 1.15 6.76
C SER A 150 9.54 2.22 7.30
N VAL A 151 9.51 3.43 6.73
CA VAL A 151 10.26 4.55 7.30
C VAL A 151 9.45 5.19 8.44
N PRO A 152 9.91 5.09 9.71
CA PRO A 152 9.10 5.37 10.89
C PRO A 152 9.12 6.84 11.34
N TYR A 153 9.32 7.77 10.42
CA TYR A 153 9.32 9.20 10.71
C TYR A 153 9.06 10.03 9.46
N ARG A 154 8.68 11.30 9.69
CA ARG A 154 8.62 12.36 8.68
C ARG A 154 9.63 13.44 9.02
N TRP A 155 10.07 14.17 8.01
CA TRP A 155 11.17 15.11 8.16
C TRP A 155 11.06 16.32 7.24
N HIS A 156 11.79 17.37 7.57
CA HIS A 156 12.04 18.54 6.74
C HIS A 156 13.54 18.71 6.48
N LYS A 157 13.86 19.20 5.28
CA LYS A 157 15.21 19.65 4.93
C LYS A 157 15.63 20.80 5.84
N MET A 158 16.92 20.87 6.15
CA MET A 158 17.53 21.88 7.02
C MET A 158 18.42 22.86 6.26
N GLU A 159 18.25 23.00 4.94
CA GLU A 159 19.05 23.93 4.11
C GLU A 159 18.80 25.42 4.44
N ASN A 160 17.64 25.73 5.02
CA ASN A 160 17.27 27.09 5.38
C ASN A 160 17.96 27.55 6.67
N LYS A 161 18.84 28.55 6.58
CA LYS A 161 19.60 29.10 7.72
C LYS A 161 18.72 29.59 8.87
N SER A 162 17.57 30.21 8.57
CA SER A 162 16.65 30.69 9.62
C SER A 162 15.99 29.54 10.38
N LEU A 163 15.62 28.45 9.69
CA LEU A 163 15.11 27.23 10.32
C LEU A 163 16.16 26.60 11.24
N ARG A 164 17.42 26.51 10.78
CA ARG A 164 18.55 26.02 11.58
C ARG A 164 18.75 26.86 12.84
N ALA A 165 18.80 28.18 12.69
CA ALA A 165 18.94 29.11 13.80
C ALA A 165 17.78 29.03 14.80
N ALA A 166 16.54 29.00 14.32
CA ALA A 166 15.34 28.85 15.16
C ALA A 166 15.31 27.51 15.92
N SER A 167 15.86 26.46 15.32
CA SER A 167 15.99 25.13 15.92
C SER A 167 17.26 24.98 16.77
N LYS A 168 18.07 26.05 16.90
CA LYS A 168 19.35 26.08 17.64
C LYS A 168 20.37 25.03 17.15
N VAL A 169 20.40 24.79 15.84
CA VAL A 169 21.30 23.80 15.21
C VAL A 169 22.53 24.52 14.69
N PRO A 170 23.74 24.25 15.24
CA PRO A 170 24.98 24.87 14.77
C PRO A 170 25.30 24.50 13.32
N ASP A 171 26.01 25.36 12.58
CA ASP A 171 26.36 25.12 11.17
C ASP A 171 27.18 23.84 10.94
N ILE A 172 27.90 23.36 11.95
CA ILE A 172 28.68 22.11 11.88
C ILE A 172 27.83 20.83 11.90
N VAL A 173 26.56 20.92 12.34
CA VAL A 173 25.65 19.77 12.47
C VAL A 173 24.83 19.62 11.20
N SER A 174 25.06 18.59 10.40
CA SER A 174 24.21 18.32 9.23
C SER A 174 23.18 17.23 9.51
N GLY A 175 22.00 17.34 8.89
CA GLY A 175 20.93 16.37 9.04
C GLY A 175 19.54 16.91 8.73
N VAL A 176 18.52 16.13 9.02
CA VAL A 176 17.12 16.48 8.72
C VAL A 176 16.29 16.65 9.99
N LEU A 177 15.41 17.64 10.02
CA LEU A 177 14.54 17.89 11.18
C LEU A 177 13.37 16.90 11.20
N LEU A 178 13.23 16.12 12.26
CA LEU A 178 12.10 15.21 12.44
C LEU A 178 10.83 16.00 12.79
N THR A 179 9.79 15.84 11.99
CA THR A 179 8.50 16.52 12.17
C THR A 179 7.44 15.65 12.79
N SER A 180 7.62 14.33 12.69
CA SER A 180 6.73 13.34 13.25
C SER A 180 7.48 12.02 13.37
N VAL A 181 7.31 11.33 14.49
CA VAL A 181 7.96 10.04 14.77
C VAL A 181 6.89 9.00 15.07
N ALA A 182 7.04 7.80 14.49
CA ALA A 182 6.11 6.71 14.74
C ALA A 182 6.24 6.22 16.19
N PRO A 183 5.14 5.81 16.85
CA PRO A 183 5.17 5.36 18.24
C PRO A 183 6.21 4.27 18.54
N SER A 184 6.48 3.39 17.58
CA SER A 184 7.50 2.34 17.67
C SER A 184 8.92 2.85 17.91
N LEU A 185 9.22 4.10 17.55
CA LEU A 185 10.53 4.70 17.73
C LEU A 185 10.62 5.74 18.85
N ASN A 186 9.56 5.93 19.66
CA ASN A 186 9.56 6.93 20.73
C ASN A 186 10.63 6.70 21.82
N SER A 187 11.20 5.50 21.91
CA SER A 187 12.34 5.20 22.79
C SER A 187 13.67 5.78 22.29
N ALA A 188 13.80 6.02 20.97
CA ALA A 188 15.03 6.49 20.34
C ALA A 188 14.89 7.92 19.79
N LEU A 189 13.81 8.21 19.05
CA LEU A 189 13.61 9.45 18.32
C LEU A 189 12.48 10.28 18.93
N ARG A 190 12.56 11.60 18.74
CA ARG A 190 11.55 12.57 19.15
C ARG A 190 11.29 13.57 18.03
N GLU A 191 10.09 14.13 18.00
CA GLU A 191 9.83 15.31 17.16
C GLU A 191 10.78 16.44 17.55
N LYS A 192 11.24 17.19 16.54
CA LYS A 192 12.24 18.27 16.61
C LYS A 192 13.69 17.81 16.82
N ASP A 193 13.97 16.52 16.91
CA ASP A 193 15.33 16.03 16.74
C ASP A 193 15.84 16.38 15.34
N VAL A 194 17.14 16.66 15.20
CA VAL A 194 17.79 16.63 13.89
C VAL A 194 18.45 15.26 13.72
N LEU A 195 17.95 14.46 12.80
CA LEU A 195 18.55 13.17 12.46
C LEU A 195 19.82 13.38 11.63
N THR A 196 20.97 13.07 12.22
CA THR A 196 22.30 13.35 11.68
C THR A 196 22.98 12.13 11.06
N ALA A 197 22.64 10.92 11.52
CA ALA A 197 23.14 9.68 10.95
C ALA A 197 22.22 8.48 11.20
N ILE A 198 22.31 7.48 10.33
CA ILE A 198 21.72 6.14 10.50
C ILE A 198 22.86 5.13 10.34
N ASP A 199 23.05 4.25 11.32
CA ASP A 199 24.13 3.27 11.38
C ASP A 199 25.52 3.88 11.06
N GLY A 200 25.79 5.06 11.63
CA GLY A 200 27.03 5.82 11.41
C GLY A 200 27.14 6.52 10.04
N ARG A 201 26.19 6.32 9.12
CA ARG A 201 26.16 7.02 7.82
C ARG A 201 25.56 8.41 7.98
N ARG A 202 26.39 9.43 7.80
CA ARG A 202 26.00 10.85 7.93
C ARG A 202 24.97 11.27 6.89
N ILE A 203 24.02 12.09 7.32
CA ILE A 203 22.92 12.63 6.51
C ILE A 203 23.15 14.12 6.28
N SER A 204 22.99 14.58 5.04
CA SER A 204 23.06 16.00 4.68
C SER A 204 21.75 16.73 4.95
N ASP A 205 21.78 18.06 4.89
CA ASP A 205 20.62 18.92 5.16
C ASP A 205 19.44 18.72 4.19
N ASP A 206 19.70 18.18 2.99
CA ASP A 206 18.69 17.82 2.00
C ASP A 206 18.23 16.36 2.08
N GLY A 207 18.72 15.61 3.08
CA GLY A 207 18.35 14.23 3.36
C GLY A 207 19.12 13.18 2.56
N GLN A 208 20.22 13.55 1.91
CA GLN A 208 21.05 12.62 1.15
C GLN A 208 22.11 11.95 2.05
N ILE A 209 22.61 10.82 1.58
CA ILE A 209 23.82 10.16 2.07
C ILE A 209 24.74 9.87 0.87
N SER A 210 26.04 9.72 1.10
CA SER A 210 26.94 9.18 0.07
C SER A 210 26.62 7.70 -0.13
N LEU A 211 26.23 7.30 -1.34
CA LEU A 211 26.04 5.89 -1.72
C LEU A 211 27.40 5.24 -1.96
N ARG A 212 28.17 5.80 -2.89
CA ARG A 212 29.57 5.46 -3.23
C ARG A 212 30.21 6.63 -3.98
N GLY A 213 31.50 6.89 -3.77
CA GLY A 213 32.19 8.01 -4.41
C GLY A 213 31.39 9.32 -4.27
N ASN A 214 31.04 9.94 -5.39
CA ASN A 214 30.25 11.17 -5.46
C ASN A 214 28.75 10.93 -5.71
N GLU A 215 28.29 9.68 -5.77
CA GLU A 215 26.87 9.35 -5.92
C GLU A 215 26.14 9.51 -4.59
N LEU A 216 25.01 10.21 -4.63
CA LEU A 216 24.16 10.49 -3.47
C LEU A 216 22.83 9.74 -3.60
N ILE A 217 22.27 9.34 -2.47
CA ILE A 217 20.93 8.74 -2.40
C ILE A 217 20.18 9.21 -1.15
N GLN A 218 18.86 9.23 -1.23
CA GLN A 218 18.00 9.54 -0.08
C GLN A 218 18.27 8.58 1.09
N HIS A 219 18.49 9.12 2.30
CA HIS A 219 18.85 8.35 3.49
C HIS A 219 17.87 7.22 3.84
N ARG A 220 16.60 7.33 3.41
CA ARG A 220 15.56 6.29 3.57
C ARG A 220 15.98 4.95 2.97
N TYR A 221 16.86 4.95 1.96
CA TYR A 221 17.48 3.73 1.39
C TYR A 221 18.10 2.83 2.47
N LEU A 222 18.75 3.41 3.49
CA LEU A 222 19.39 2.66 4.58
C LEU A 222 18.41 1.82 5.41
N LEU A 223 17.14 2.23 5.47
CA LEU A 223 16.09 1.51 6.18
C LEU A 223 15.42 0.48 5.28
N ARG A 224 15.11 0.88 4.03
CA ARG A 224 14.36 0.06 3.06
C ARG A 224 15.10 -1.19 2.63
N ASN A 225 16.43 -1.17 2.65
CA ASN A 225 17.26 -2.31 2.26
C ASN A 225 17.54 -3.31 3.38
N LYS A 226 17.02 -3.09 4.60
CA LYS A 226 17.18 -4.01 5.75
C LYS A 226 16.06 -5.04 5.83
N ARG A 227 16.25 -6.16 6.53
CA ARG A 227 15.13 -7.05 6.89
C ARG A 227 14.39 -6.54 8.13
N ILE A 228 13.12 -6.92 8.27
CA ILE A 228 12.36 -6.68 9.50
C ILE A 228 13.07 -7.36 10.68
N GLY A 229 13.10 -6.68 11.82
CA GLY A 229 13.82 -7.13 13.02
C GLY A 229 15.31 -6.79 13.04
N GLU A 230 15.88 -6.27 11.94
CA GLU A 230 17.25 -5.78 11.97
C GLU A 230 17.35 -4.52 12.84
N LYS A 231 18.39 -4.49 13.68
CA LYS A 231 18.69 -3.36 14.55
C LYS A 231 19.27 -2.21 13.76
N THR A 232 18.84 -1.01 14.11
CA THR A 232 19.26 0.25 13.51
C THR A 232 19.61 1.24 14.60
N VAL A 233 20.75 1.90 14.43
CA VAL A 233 21.21 2.96 15.34
C VAL A 233 20.95 4.30 14.67
N PHE A 234 20.27 5.19 15.38
CA PHE A 234 20.05 6.56 14.95
C PHE A 234 20.96 7.49 15.74
N THR A 235 21.57 8.46 15.07
CA THR A 235 22.31 9.55 15.73
C THR A 235 21.57 10.86 15.51
N VAL A 236 21.17 11.52 16.59
CA VAL A 236 20.40 12.77 16.55
C VAL A 236 21.15 13.91 17.21
N PHE A 237 20.83 15.14 16.82
CA PHE A 237 21.14 16.32 17.60
C PHE A 237 19.88 16.77 18.34
N ARG A 238 19.94 16.79 19.66
CA ARG A 238 18.82 17.06 20.57
C ARG A 238 19.33 17.92 21.72
N ASP A 239 18.60 19.00 22.02
CA ASP A 239 18.88 19.89 23.17
C ASP A 239 20.33 20.42 23.24
N GLY A 240 20.99 20.58 22.10
CA GLY A 240 22.37 21.08 22.02
C GLY A 240 23.46 20.01 21.95
N GLU A 241 23.09 18.73 22.08
CA GLU A 241 24.03 17.62 22.14
C GLU A 241 23.82 16.61 21.02
N GLN A 242 24.90 15.96 20.59
CA GLN A 242 24.82 14.83 19.68
C GLN A 242 24.65 13.54 20.47
N ILE A 243 23.57 12.80 20.19
CA ILE A 243 23.16 11.60 20.91
C ILE A 243 23.11 10.44 19.93
N GLU A 244 23.87 9.39 20.22
CA GLU A 244 23.68 8.09 19.59
C GLU A 244 22.63 7.31 20.38
N CYS A 245 21.51 6.99 19.73
CA CYS A 245 20.39 6.31 20.37
C CYS A 245 20.66 4.81 20.52
N ALA A 246 19.99 4.18 21.49
CA ALA A 246 20.01 2.73 21.61
C ALA A 246 19.51 2.07 20.31
N PRO A 247 20.06 0.90 19.91
CA PRO A 247 19.61 0.20 18.73
C PRO A 247 18.12 -0.18 18.83
N VAL A 248 17.37 0.08 17.76
CA VAL A 248 15.94 -0.23 17.65
C VAL A 248 15.69 -1.14 16.47
N GLU A 249 14.70 -2.01 16.57
CA GLU A 249 14.29 -2.88 15.47
C GLU A 249 13.33 -2.15 14.54
N LEU A 250 13.49 -2.38 13.24
CA LEU A 250 12.58 -1.86 12.23
C LEU A 250 11.49 -2.89 11.92
N HIS A 251 10.30 -2.38 11.64
CA HIS A 251 9.13 -3.19 11.28
C HIS A 251 8.43 -2.61 10.05
N ASP A 252 7.62 -3.42 9.38
CA ASP A 252 6.57 -2.86 8.53
C ASP A 252 5.48 -2.25 9.41
N MET A 253 4.96 -1.11 8.98
CA MET A 253 3.92 -0.37 9.66
C MET A 253 2.65 -0.44 8.82
N THR A 254 1.73 -1.32 9.19
CA THR A 254 0.46 -1.47 8.47
C THR A 254 -0.32 -0.15 8.53
N PRO A 255 -0.54 0.52 7.39
CA PRO A 255 -1.22 1.81 7.38
C PRO A 255 -2.68 1.68 7.81
N ILE A 256 -3.33 2.80 8.11
CA ILE A 256 -4.74 2.79 8.53
C ILE A 256 -5.64 2.36 7.36
N CYS A 257 -5.40 2.92 6.18
CA CYS A 257 -5.97 2.41 4.94
C CYS A 257 -5.01 1.34 4.39
N PRO A 258 -5.41 0.07 4.25
CA PRO A 258 -4.54 -0.99 3.71
C PRO A 258 -4.10 -0.68 2.27
N ARG A 259 -2.89 -1.10 1.86
CA ARG A 259 -2.27 -0.75 0.56
C ARG A 259 -2.65 -1.74 -0.53
N TRP A 260 -2.40 -3.03 -0.28
CA TRP A 260 -2.50 -4.08 -1.29
C TRP A 260 -3.45 -5.21 -0.87
N PRO A 261 -4.36 -5.64 -1.77
CA PRO A 261 -5.08 -6.90 -1.61
C PRO A 261 -4.10 -8.07 -1.44
N ASP A 262 -4.51 -9.08 -0.69
CA ASP A 262 -3.73 -10.30 -0.42
C ASP A 262 -2.46 -10.11 0.41
N VAL A 263 -2.22 -8.87 0.87
CA VAL A 263 -1.09 -8.49 1.72
C VAL A 263 -1.61 -7.85 3.01
N ASP A 264 -2.27 -6.70 2.88
CA ASP A 264 -2.80 -5.97 4.03
C ASP A 264 -4.27 -6.34 4.32
N TYR A 265 -5.01 -6.84 3.33
CA TYR A 265 -6.43 -7.19 3.45
C TYR A 265 -6.94 -8.11 2.33
N MET A 266 -8.05 -8.79 2.58
CA MET A 266 -8.89 -9.42 1.55
C MET A 266 -9.98 -8.42 1.12
N PRO A 267 -10.28 -8.27 -0.19
CA PRO A 267 -11.41 -7.45 -0.62
C PRO A 267 -12.74 -7.96 -0.06
N GLU A 268 -13.32 -7.22 0.87
CA GLU A 268 -14.59 -7.53 1.51
C GLU A 268 -15.69 -6.56 1.06
N TYR A 269 -16.93 -7.02 1.07
CA TYR A 269 -18.11 -6.18 0.85
C TYR A 269 -19.31 -6.63 1.69
N VAL A 270 -20.21 -5.66 1.92
CA VAL A 270 -21.55 -5.87 2.48
C VAL A 270 -22.55 -5.09 1.62
N ILE A 271 -23.59 -5.77 1.17
CA ILE A 271 -24.78 -5.18 0.58
C ILE A 271 -25.83 -5.09 1.68
N LEU A 272 -26.24 -3.87 2.02
CA LEU A 272 -27.32 -3.58 2.95
C LEU A 272 -28.47 -2.96 2.16
N GLY A 273 -29.54 -3.72 1.96
CA GLY A 273 -30.62 -3.35 1.05
C GLY A 273 -30.10 -3.04 -0.35
N ALA A 274 -30.05 -1.75 -0.70
CA ALA A 274 -29.54 -1.26 -1.98
C ALA A 274 -28.22 -0.47 -1.84
N LEU A 275 -27.50 -0.61 -0.73
CA LEU A 275 -26.23 0.08 -0.47
C LEU A 275 -25.08 -0.92 -0.50
N ALA A 276 -24.01 -0.62 -1.25
CA ALA A 276 -22.78 -1.42 -1.23
C ALA A 276 -21.69 -0.74 -0.40
N LEU A 277 -21.18 -1.46 0.58
CA LEU A 277 -20.16 -1.02 1.52
C LEU A 277 -18.90 -1.86 1.37
N VAL A 278 -17.72 -1.24 1.44
CA VAL A 278 -16.40 -1.89 1.36
C VAL A 278 -15.42 -1.26 2.37
N PRO A 279 -14.34 -1.93 2.79
CA PRO A 279 -13.26 -1.28 3.51
C PRO A 279 -12.52 -0.34 2.57
N LEU A 280 -12.20 0.88 3.03
CA LEU A 280 -11.41 1.84 2.29
C LEU A 280 -9.94 1.41 2.29
N ALA A 281 -9.41 1.07 1.12
CA ALA A 281 -7.99 0.79 0.91
C ALA A 281 -7.26 2.02 0.33
N GLN A 282 -5.98 1.90 -0.01
CA GLN A 282 -5.23 2.91 -0.76
C GLN A 282 -4.99 2.42 -2.20
N GLY A 283 -6.06 2.13 -2.94
CA GLY A 283 -5.92 1.66 -4.31
C GLY A 283 -5.56 2.81 -5.27
N HIS A 284 -4.45 2.68 -6.01
CA HIS A 284 -4.00 3.71 -6.95
C HIS A 284 -4.98 3.94 -8.13
N HIS A 285 -5.70 2.90 -8.57
CA HIS A 285 -6.57 2.97 -9.75
C HIS A 285 -7.80 3.85 -9.52
N TRP A 286 -8.43 3.77 -8.35
CA TRP A 286 -9.61 4.58 -8.04
C TRP A 286 -9.26 5.93 -7.41
N TYR A 287 -8.05 6.13 -6.86
CA TYR A 287 -7.65 7.42 -6.30
C TYR A 287 -7.73 8.59 -7.31
N LYS A 288 -7.56 8.30 -8.61
CA LYS A 288 -7.72 9.29 -9.70
C LYS A 288 -9.19 9.66 -9.97
N GLU A 289 -10.11 8.73 -9.73
CA GLU A 289 -11.55 8.88 -9.96
C GLU A 289 -12.30 9.29 -8.68
N CYS A 290 -11.60 9.22 -7.55
CA CYS A 290 -12.11 9.55 -6.23
C CYS A 290 -12.52 11.03 -6.13
N PRO A 291 -13.70 11.33 -5.57
CA PRO A 291 -14.07 12.71 -5.24
C PRO A 291 -13.01 13.39 -4.36
N SER A 292 -12.78 14.68 -4.58
CA SER A 292 -11.77 15.48 -3.88
C SER A 292 -11.91 15.42 -2.35
N GLU A 293 -13.13 15.32 -1.85
CA GLU A 293 -13.41 15.25 -0.41
C GLU A 293 -12.93 13.93 0.19
N LEU A 294 -13.20 12.81 -0.49
CA LEU A 294 -12.74 11.50 -0.05
C LEU A 294 -11.22 11.39 -0.18
N LYS A 295 -10.62 11.98 -1.22
CA LYS A 295 -9.16 12.09 -1.35
C LYS A 295 -8.54 12.83 -0.18
N ALA A 296 -9.12 13.98 0.22
CA ALA A 296 -8.67 14.71 1.40
C ALA A 296 -8.82 13.89 2.68
N THR A 297 -9.89 13.09 2.81
CA THR A 297 -10.05 12.15 3.92
C THR A 297 -8.93 11.12 3.93
N ILE A 298 -8.69 10.42 2.82
CA ILE A 298 -7.60 9.43 2.68
C ILE A 298 -6.24 10.04 3.03
N ASP A 299 -5.93 11.22 2.49
CA ASP A 299 -4.66 11.90 2.76
C ASP A 299 -4.49 12.25 4.24
N ARG A 300 -5.57 12.64 4.94
CA ARG A 300 -5.54 12.87 6.40
C ARG A 300 -5.27 11.57 7.17
N TRP A 301 -5.89 10.46 6.77
CA TRP A 301 -5.71 9.17 7.42
C TRP A 301 -4.34 8.56 7.15
N ASN A 302 -3.83 8.66 5.93
CA ASN A 302 -2.48 8.22 5.55
C ASN A 302 -1.37 9.01 6.26
N LYS A 303 -1.68 10.22 6.75
CA LYS A 303 -0.76 11.00 7.60
C LYS A 303 -0.73 10.52 9.05
N ARG A 304 -1.58 9.60 9.50
CA ARG A 304 -1.51 9.10 10.88
C ARG A 304 -0.59 7.88 10.98
N TRP A 305 0.12 7.78 12.09
CA TRP A 305 0.86 6.55 12.39
C TRP A 305 -0.10 5.42 12.79
N PRO A 306 0.25 4.15 12.54
CA PRO A 306 -0.54 3.02 13.02
C PRO A 306 -0.76 3.07 14.54
N GLY A 307 -1.91 2.60 15.01
CA GLY A 307 -2.28 2.56 16.43
C GLY A 307 -3.16 3.71 16.93
N ASN A 308 -3.25 4.83 16.20
CA ASN A 308 -4.20 5.91 16.51
C ASN A 308 -5.35 5.97 15.49
N ARG A 309 -6.27 5.01 15.60
CA ARG A 309 -7.39 4.84 14.66
C ARG A 309 -8.73 5.41 15.17
N ASP A 310 -8.73 6.26 16.20
CA ASP A 310 -9.97 6.77 16.85
C ASP A 310 -10.96 5.64 17.20
N GLY A 311 -10.45 4.48 17.61
CA GLY A 311 -11.25 3.27 17.90
C GLY A 311 -11.71 2.47 16.67
N ARG A 312 -11.35 2.89 15.45
CA ARG A 312 -11.70 2.17 14.21
C ARG A 312 -10.63 1.12 13.87
N GLU A 313 -11.05 0.01 13.29
CA GLU A 313 -10.15 -0.97 12.69
C GLU A 313 -10.05 -0.72 11.18
N GLN A 314 -11.16 -0.37 10.53
CA GLN A 314 -11.24 -0.04 9.11
C GLN A 314 -12.08 1.23 8.93
N LEU A 315 -11.80 1.97 7.86
CA LEU A 315 -12.75 2.95 7.35
C LEU A 315 -13.71 2.23 6.40
N VAL A 316 -15.01 2.41 6.61
CA VAL A 316 -16.03 1.80 5.75
C VAL A 316 -16.47 2.83 4.73
N LEU A 317 -16.47 2.46 3.45
CA LEU A 317 -16.86 3.30 2.33
C LEU A 317 -18.19 2.79 1.75
N LEU A 318 -19.18 3.69 1.66
CA LEU A 318 -20.32 3.52 0.76
C LEU A 318 -19.83 3.72 -0.68
N VAL A 319 -19.63 2.65 -1.43
CA VAL A 319 -19.05 2.70 -2.77
C VAL A 319 -20.10 2.83 -3.86
N THR A 320 -21.30 2.30 -3.65
CA THR A 320 -22.40 2.50 -4.59
C THR A 320 -23.77 2.44 -3.90
N VAL A 321 -24.72 3.17 -4.49
CA VAL A 321 -26.14 3.08 -4.17
C VAL A 321 -26.81 2.49 -5.41
N PHE A 322 -27.28 1.25 -5.30
CA PHE A 322 -28.01 0.59 -6.37
C PHE A 322 -29.35 1.28 -6.61
N ALA A 323 -29.75 1.36 -7.88
CA ALA A 323 -31.03 1.95 -8.26
C ALA A 323 -32.18 1.06 -7.75
N HIS A 324 -32.91 1.55 -6.76
CA HIS A 324 -34.06 0.89 -6.16
C HIS A 324 -35.04 1.94 -5.62
N GLU A 325 -36.32 1.64 -5.51
CA GLU A 325 -37.32 2.58 -4.94
C GLU A 325 -36.97 2.99 -3.49
N LEU A 326 -36.38 2.06 -2.74
CA LEU A 326 -35.83 2.25 -1.39
C LEU A 326 -34.82 3.41 -1.30
N THR A 327 -34.09 3.67 -2.39
CA THR A 327 -32.98 4.63 -2.43
C THR A 327 -33.30 5.91 -3.20
N PHE A 328 -34.58 6.16 -3.52
CA PHE A 328 -34.99 7.41 -4.15
C PHE A 328 -34.55 8.64 -3.35
N GLY A 329 -33.90 9.58 -4.03
CA GLY A 329 -33.31 10.76 -3.40
C GLY A 329 -31.86 10.57 -2.93
N TYR A 330 -31.39 9.33 -2.76
CA TYR A 330 -29.99 9.03 -2.46
C TYR A 330 -29.22 8.76 -3.77
N ASN A 331 -28.57 9.79 -4.30
CA ASN A 331 -27.69 9.69 -5.49
C ASN A 331 -26.21 9.87 -5.14
N ARG A 332 -25.87 9.79 -3.86
CA ARG A 332 -24.54 10.12 -3.35
C ARG A 332 -23.69 8.85 -3.31
N GLY A 333 -22.69 8.81 -4.20
CA GLY A 333 -21.68 7.75 -4.23
C GLY A 333 -20.66 7.89 -3.09
N TRP A 334 -19.38 7.70 -3.39
CA TRP A 334 -18.30 7.42 -2.43
C TRP A 334 -18.26 8.31 -1.19
N ARG A 335 -18.64 7.76 -0.03
CA ARG A 335 -18.61 8.45 1.29
C ARG A 335 -18.21 7.49 2.41
N VAL A 336 -17.40 7.99 3.35
CA VAL A 336 -17.08 7.21 4.57
C VAL A 336 -18.33 7.11 5.45
N VAL A 337 -18.64 5.91 5.91
CA VAL A 337 -19.66 5.63 6.92
C VAL A 337 -19.03 5.82 8.30
N GLU A 338 -19.60 6.72 9.09
CA GLU A 338 -19.11 7.10 10.41
C GLU A 338 -19.91 6.47 11.53
N SER A 339 -21.21 6.25 11.33
CA SER A 339 -22.08 5.62 12.32
C SER A 339 -23.18 4.78 11.69
N PHE A 340 -23.71 3.86 12.48
CA PHE A 340 -24.88 3.04 12.18
C PHE A 340 -25.85 3.16 13.36
N ASN A 341 -27.04 3.70 13.15
CA ASN A 341 -28.03 3.99 14.19
C ASN A 341 -27.47 4.78 15.39
N GLY A 342 -26.54 5.71 15.12
CA GLY A 342 -25.85 6.50 16.15
C GLY A 342 -24.64 5.82 16.80
N THR A 343 -24.43 4.52 16.56
CA THR A 343 -23.25 3.79 17.02
C THR A 343 -22.05 4.06 16.09
N PRO A 344 -20.90 4.54 16.58
CA PRO A 344 -19.72 4.73 15.76
C PRO A 344 -19.25 3.44 15.10
N VAL A 345 -19.02 3.48 13.79
CA VAL A 345 -18.56 2.32 13.02
C VAL A 345 -17.06 2.11 13.22
N THR A 346 -16.67 0.86 13.50
CA THR A 346 -15.26 0.47 13.70
C THR A 346 -14.70 -0.34 12.53
N SER A 347 -15.51 -1.18 11.87
CA SER A 347 -15.07 -1.99 10.73
C SER A 347 -16.25 -2.36 9.84
N LEU A 348 -15.98 -2.91 8.65
CA LEU A 348 -17.05 -3.40 7.78
C LEU A 348 -17.80 -4.58 8.43
N ARG A 349 -17.07 -5.45 9.14
CA ARG A 349 -17.64 -6.54 9.93
C ARG A 349 -18.60 -6.03 11.01
N HIS A 350 -18.22 -4.96 11.72
CA HIS A 350 -19.10 -4.32 12.69
C HIS A 350 -20.40 -3.81 12.04
N VAL A 351 -20.34 -3.20 10.85
CA VAL A 351 -21.55 -2.79 10.13
C VAL A 351 -22.44 -3.98 9.75
N ARG A 352 -21.83 -5.08 9.26
CA ARG A 352 -22.55 -6.32 8.96
C ARG A 352 -23.29 -6.85 10.19
N ASP A 353 -22.62 -6.87 11.33
CA ASP A 353 -23.17 -7.42 12.58
C ASP A 353 -24.32 -6.55 13.10
N LEU A 354 -24.16 -5.22 13.11
CA LEU A 354 -25.24 -4.29 13.44
C LEU A 354 -26.45 -4.40 12.49
N TRP A 355 -26.20 -4.70 11.22
CA TRP A 355 -27.25 -4.97 10.25
C TRP A 355 -27.98 -6.27 10.55
N HIS A 356 -27.26 -7.36 10.87
CA HIS A 356 -27.87 -8.61 11.29
C HIS A 356 -28.73 -8.45 12.55
N GLU A 357 -28.23 -7.74 13.57
CA GLU A 357 -29.00 -7.42 14.78
C GLU A 357 -30.28 -6.64 14.45
N THR A 358 -30.20 -5.68 13.52
CA THR A 358 -31.37 -4.90 13.08
C THR A 358 -32.39 -5.79 12.37
N ARG A 359 -31.94 -6.73 11.52
CA ARG A 359 -32.81 -7.71 10.86
C ARG A 359 -33.50 -8.64 11.86
N ASP A 360 -32.77 -9.09 12.87
CA ASP A 360 -33.34 -9.94 13.93
C ASP A 360 -34.43 -9.18 14.72
N ARG A 361 -34.23 -7.89 14.98
CA ARG A 361 -35.28 -7.03 15.59
C ARG A 361 -36.51 -6.92 14.71
N VAL A 362 -36.35 -6.77 13.39
CA VAL A 362 -37.47 -6.79 12.44
C VAL A 362 -38.19 -8.14 12.49
N ASP A 363 -37.46 -9.26 12.50
CA ASP A 363 -38.05 -10.60 12.59
C ASP A 363 -38.83 -10.84 13.89
N VAL A 364 -38.30 -10.37 15.02
CA VAL A 364 -38.99 -10.44 16.31
C VAL A 364 -40.26 -9.59 16.30
N ALA A 365 -40.19 -8.37 15.76
CA ALA A 365 -41.33 -7.46 15.70
C ALA A 365 -42.43 -7.99 14.76
N LEU A 366 -42.06 -8.57 13.61
CA LEU A 366 -43.00 -9.23 12.69
C LEU A 366 -43.74 -10.39 13.36
N LYS A 367 -43.03 -11.23 14.13
CA LYS A 367 -43.65 -12.35 14.87
C LYS A 367 -44.59 -11.90 15.99
N ALA A 368 -44.38 -10.70 16.53
CA ALA A 368 -45.21 -10.12 17.58
C ALA A 368 -46.50 -9.45 17.05
N LEU A 369 -46.63 -9.26 15.73
CA LEU A 369 -47.83 -8.68 15.13
C LEU A 369 -49.05 -9.62 15.34
N PRO A 370 -50.21 -9.09 15.79
CA PRO A 370 -51.41 -9.90 15.95
C PRO A 370 -51.84 -10.55 14.61
N ALA A 371 -52.15 -11.85 14.63
CA ALA A 371 -52.60 -12.59 13.44
C ALA A 371 -53.93 -12.09 12.83
N ALA A 372 -54.62 -11.15 13.48
CA ALA A 372 -55.83 -10.54 12.98
C ALA A 372 -55.98 -9.08 13.48
N SER A 373 -55.76 -8.12 12.58
CA SER A 373 -56.50 -6.87 12.58
C SER A 373 -57.09 -6.67 11.19
N THR A 374 -58.38 -6.94 11.11
CA THR A 374 -59.31 -6.78 9.98
C THR A 374 -59.04 -5.55 9.11
N GLY A 375 -58.83 -5.76 7.81
CA GLY A 375 -59.02 -4.77 6.75
C GLY A 375 -57.77 -4.16 6.11
N LYS A 376 -56.65 -4.07 6.84
CA LYS A 376 -55.34 -3.70 6.28
C LYS A 376 -54.33 -4.77 6.70
N LYS A 377 -53.68 -5.44 5.74
CA LYS A 377 -52.46 -6.19 6.01
C LYS A 377 -51.46 -5.20 6.61
N LEU A 378 -51.18 -5.30 7.92
CA LEU A 378 -49.98 -4.70 8.51
C LEU A 378 -48.79 -5.20 7.70
N ARG A 379 -48.07 -4.29 7.08
CA ARG A 379 -46.85 -4.60 6.31
C ARG A 379 -45.66 -4.35 7.22
N GLY A 380 -44.51 -4.94 6.93
CA GLY A 380 -43.33 -4.72 7.77
C GLY A 380 -42.86 -3.26 7.79
N GLU A 381 -43.30 -2.44 6.83
CA GLU A 381 -43.15 -0.97 6.78
C GLU A 381 -43.79 -0.24 7.99
N ASP A 382 -44.69 -0.91 8.75
CA ASP A 382 -45.39 -0.32 9.89
C ASP A 382 -44.64 -0.51 11.23
N LEU A 383 -43.43 -1.10 11.23
CA LEU A 383 -42.70 -1.51 12.45
C LEU A 383 -41.93 -0.37 13.15
N ASP A 384 -41.80 0.81 12.53
CA ASP A 384 -41.03 1.96 13.05
C ASP A 384 -39.56 1.60 13.38
N ILE A 385 -38.96 0.70 12.58
CA ILE A 385 -37.56 0.29 12.71
C ILE A 385 -36.81 0.80 11.48
N PHE A 386 -35.81 1.64 11.72
CA PHE A 386 -34.99 2.24 10.66
C PHE A 386 -33.53 1.83 10.76
N VAL A 387 -32.85 1.90 9.62
CA VAL A 387 -31.39 1.95 9.52
C VAL A 387 -31.00 3.38 9.16
N ARG A 388 -30.18 4.01 10.00
CA ARG A 388 -29.55 5.31 9.75
C ARG A 388 -28.05 5.13 9.62
N LEU A 389 -27.51 5.34 8.43
CA LEU A 389 -26.07 5.43 8.21
C LEU A 389 -25.67 6.90 8.28
N GLY A 390 -24.91 7.26 9.31
CA GLY A 390 -24.25 8.57 9.37
C GLY A 390 -23.00 8.55 8.51
N LEU A 391 -22.93 9.46 7.55
CA LEU A 391 -21.86 9.59 6.58
C LEU A 391 -21.00 10.83 6.88
N GLN A 392 -19.78 10.85 6.33
CA GLN A 392 -18.91 12.01 6.42
C GLN A 392 -19.62 13.32 5.97
N ASN A 393 -19.31 14.42 6.65
CA ASN A 393 -19.89 15.77 6.44
C ASN A 393 -21.37 15.92 6.85
N ASP A 394 -21.77 15.25 7.94
CA ASP A 394 -23.11 15.36 8.54
C ASP A 394 -24.25 15.02 7.56
N ASP A 395 -23.98 14.07 6.66
CA ASP A 395 -24.96 13.54 5.70
C ASP A 395 -25.48 12.19 6.19
N ASP A 396 -26.74 11.88 5.90
CA ASP A 396 -27.39 10.67 6.42
C ASP A 396 -28.15 9.93 5.33
N ILE A 397 -28.09 8.61 5.39
CA ILE A 397 -29.03 7.73 4.68
C ILE A 397 -29.92 7.05 5.72
N VAL A 398 -31.24 7.26 5.60
CA VAL A 398 -32.25 6.59 6.43
C VAL A 398 -33.11 5.69 5.56
N LEU A 399 -33.17 4.42 5.93
CA LEU A 399 -33.96 3.38 5.26
C LEU A 399 -34.92 2.72 6.25
N ASP A 400 -36.12 2.38 5.80
CA ASP A 400 -36.97 1.43 6.52
C ASP A 400 -36.27 0.06 6.56
N ALA A 401 -36.09 -0.50 7.76
CA ALA A 401 -35.27 -1.70 7.94
C ALA A 401 -35.91 -2.94 7.32
N TRP A 402 -37.24 -3.01 7.32
CA TRP A 402 -37.96 -4.12 6.68
C TRP A 402 -37.84 -4.03 5.15
N ALA A 403 -38.11 -2.87 4.57
CA ALA A 403 -37.99 -2.64 3.13
C ALA A 403 -36.54 -2.85 2.65
N ALA A 404 -35.54 -2.44 3.44
CA ALA A 404 -34.14 -2.70 3.16
C ALA A 404 -33.85 -4.20 3.10
N ARG A 405 -34.34 -4.98 4.07
CA ARG A 405 -34.18 -6.44 4.07
C ARG A 405 -34.82 -7.10 2.85
N GLU A 406 -36.04 -6.70 2.48
CA GLU A 406 -36.74 -7.29 1.33
C GLU A 406 -36.08 -6.91 -0.01
N ALA A 407 -35.51 -5.71 -0.10
CA ALA A 407 -34.83 -5.22 -1.29
C ALA A 407 -33.53 -5.97 -1.61
N GLU A 408 -32.84 -6.55 -0.62
CA GLU A 408 -31.55 -7.24 -0.85
C GLU A 408 -31.67 -8.30 -1.95
N ALA A 409 -32.67 -9.18 -1.88
CA ALA A 409 -32.81 -10.27 -2.85
C ALA A 409 -33.06 -9.75 -4.27
N SER A 410 -33.83 -8.67 -4.43
CA SER A 410 -34.10 -8.07 -5.74
C SER A 410 -32.86 -7.38 -6.30
N VAL A 411 -32.11 -6.65 -5.46
CA VAL A 411 -30.87 -5.95 -5.82
C VAL A 411 -29.81 -6.95 -6.25
N LEU A 412 -29.56 -7.99 -5.45
CA LEU A 412 -28.58 -9.03 -5.75
C LEU A 412 -28.89 -9.73 -7.08
N LYS A 413 -30.17 -10.09 -7.31
CA LYS A 413 -30.61 -10.70 -8.56
C LYS A 413 -30.44 -9.77 -9.77
N THR A 414 -30.81 -8.50 -9.62
CA THR A 414 -30.75 -7.50 -10.71
C THR A 414 -29.31 -7.21 -11.14
N HIS A 415 -28.39 -7.18 -10.18
CA HIS A 415 -26.98 -6.88 -10.43
C HIS A 415 -26.08 -8.12 -10.54
N ALA A 416 -26.66 -9.32 -10.57
CA ALA A 416 -25.94 -10.60 -10.62
C ALA A 416 -24.86 -10.77 -9.53
N ILE A 417 -25.17 -10.30 -8.31
CA ILE A 417 -24.30 -10.44 -7.14
C ILE A 417 -24.69 -11.73 -6.42
N GLU A 418 -23.73 -12.63 -6.22
CA GLU A 418 -23.99 -13.97 -5.68
C GLU A 418 -24.55 -13.94 -4.25
N LYS A 419 -24.00 -13.08 -3.38
CA LYS A 419 -24.31 -13.03 -1.94
C LYS A 419 -24.32 -11.59 -1.44
N ALA A 420 -25.03 -11.32 -0.34
CA ALA A 420 -25.05 -10.01 0.29
C ALA A 420 -23.72 -9.65 0.95
N SER A 421 -22.88 -10.61 1.30
CA SER A 421 -21.54 -10.37 1.85
C SER A 421 -20.62 -11.52 1.53
N ASN A 422 -19.33 -11.22 1.37
CA ASN A 422 -18.24 -12.20 1.27
C ASN A 422 -17.34 -12.24 2.51
N ILE A 423 -17.71 -11.54 3.59
CA ILE A 423 -16.95 -11.56 4.84
C ILE A 423 -17.04 -12.97 5.42
N LEU A 424 -15.89 -13.63 5.56
CA LEU A 424 -15.80 -14.97 6.14
C LEU A 424 -16.32 -14.94 7.60
N THR A 425 -17.23 -15.85 7.91
CA THR A 425 -17.80 -16.06 9.25
C THR A 425 -16.77 -16.54 10.24
#